data_AF-A0A1V6CQU7-F1
#
_entry.id   AF-A0A1V6CQU7-F1
#
_cell.length_a   1.000
_cell.length_b   1.000
_cell.length_c   1.000
_cell.angle_alpha   90.00
_cell.angle_beta   90.00
_cell.angle_gamma   90.00
#
_symmetry.space_group_name_H-M   'P 1'
#
loop_
_entity.id
_entity.type
_entity.pdbx_description
1 polymer ?
#
loop_
_entity_poly.entity_id
_entity_poly.type
_entity_poly.pdbx_seq_one_letter_code
_entity_poly.pdbx_strand_id
1 'polypeptide(L)'
;MLSDMMNNPPAFSRPASRGNNYVTGEEDVVVDPQRGMTLLDYFAARAMQAMVACEPWGEERTMASRAYSIAEAMLAERTHRV
;
A
#
# COMPACT_ATOMS: atom_id res chain seq x y z
N MET A 1 -9.64 4.51 11.68
CA MET A 1 -9.06 5.79 11.22
C MET A 1 -7.59 5.90 11.62
N LEU A 2 -7.22 6.24 12.87
CA LEU A 2 -5.82 6.29 13.32
C LEU A 2 -5.16 4.90 13.49
N SER A 3 -5.96 3.89 13.86
CA SER A 3 -5.52 2.50 14.04
C SER A 3 -5.17 1.79 12.72
N ASP A 4 -5.93 2.06 11.65
CA ASP A 4 -5.74 1.41 10.35
C ASP A 4 -4.46 1.89 9.64
N MET A 5 -4.09 3.16 9.81
CA MET A 5 -2.85 3.72 9.25
C MET A 5 -1.59 3.18 9.92
N MET A 6 -1.65 2.73 11.17
CA MET A 6 -0.50 2.13 11.87
C MET A 6 -0.23 0.70 11.38
N ASN A 7 -1.28 -0.05 11.07
CA ASN A 7 -1.16 -1.44 10.62
C ASN A 7 -0.98 -1.56 9.10
N ASN A 8 -1.46 -0.57 8.34
CA ASN A 8 -1.36 -0.53 6.89
C ASN A 8 -0.86 0.85 6.42
N PRO A 9 0.43 1.16 6.61
CA PRO A 9 0.98 2.46 6.27
C PRO A 9 1.00 2.68 4.75
N PRO A 10 1.22 3.92 4.28
CA PRO A 10 1.48 4.17 2.86
C PRO A 10 2.65 3.31 2.34
N ALA A 11 2.49 2.69 1.16
CA ALA A 11 3.55 1.88 0.56
C ALA A 11 4.79 2.71 0.22
N PHE A 12 4.55 3.96 -0.21
CA PHE A 12 5.57 4.92 -0.59
C PHE A 12 5.35 6.21 0.19
N SER A 13 5.74 6.21 1.47
CA SER A 13 5.72 7.42 2.30
C SER A 13 6.55 8.50 1.63
N ARG A 14 5.94 9.64 1.31
CA ARG A 14 6.73 10.82 0.93
C ARG A 14 7.50 11.29 2.17
N PRO A 15 8.77 11.72 2.01
CA PRO A 15 9.42 12.50 3.05
C PRO A 15 8.49 13.66 3.42
N ALA A 16 8.39 13.98 4.71
CA ALA A 16 7.74 15.22 5.12
C ALA A 16 8.43 16.36 4.37
N SER A 17 7.77 16.91 3.34
CA SER A 17 8.36 18.00 2.58
C SER A 17 8.47 19.20 3.52
N ARG A 18 9.69 19.70 3.71
CA ARG A 18 9.95 20.94 4.44
C ARG A 18 9.65 22.20 3.62
N GLY A 19 9.05 22.04 2.44
CA GLY A 19 8.65 23.16 1.60
C GLY A 19 7.46 22.82 0.70
N ASN A 20 6.56 23.79 0.61
CA ASN A 20 5.76 24.21 -0.53
C ASN A 20 5.46 23.06 -1.52
N ASN A 21 4.55 22.18 -1.13
CA ASN A 21 4.00 21.18 -2.05
C ASN A 21 3.00 21.90 -2.97
N TYR A 22 3.52 22.55 -4.00
CA TYR A 22 2.77 23.44 -4.87
C TYR A 22 1.57 22.77 -5.55
N VAL A 23 0.37 23.22 -5.21
CA VAL A 23 -0.76 23.29 -6.17
C VAL A 23 -0.80 24.68 -6.82
N THR A 24 -0.38 25.75 -6.12
CA THR A 24 -0.53 27.14 -6.61
C THR A 24 0.55 28.16 -6.17
N GLY A 25 1.67 27.78 -5.57
CA GLY A 25 2.74 28.75 -5.28
C GLY A 25 2.64 29.51 -3.96
N GLU A 26 1.44 29.64 -3.38
CA GLU A 26 1.16 30.75 -2.47
C GLU A 26 1.01 30.39 -0.98
N GLU A 27 0.82 29.12 -0.59
CA GLU A 27 0.70 28.76 0.83
C GLU A 27 1.35 27.41 1.17
N ASP A 28 1.92 27.32 2.37
CA ASP A 28 2.45 26.10 2.97
C ASP A 28 1.27 25.24 3.46
N VAL A 29 0.59 24.57 2.53
CA VAL A 29 -0.52 23.67 2.86
C VAL A 29 0.06 22.39 3.44
N VAL A 30 -0.38 22.00 4.64
CA VAL A 30 -0.17 20.65 5.16
C VAL A 30 -0.89 19.69 4.20
N VAL A 31 -0.13 19.15 3.25
CA VAL A 31 -0.65 18.14 2.33
C VAL A 31 -0.90 16.90 3.17
N ASP A 32 -2.18 16.58 3.36
CA ASP A 32 -2.64 15.31 3.95
C ASP A 32 -1.79 14.18 3.38
N PRO A 33 -1.17 13.31 4.20
CA PRO A 33 -0.45 12.14 3.69
C PRO A 33 -1.32 11.49 2.62
N GLN A 34 -0.85 11.53 1.37
CA GLN A 34 -1.67 11.13 0.23
C GLN A 34 -2.35 9.81 0.57
N ARG A 35 -3.69 9.75 0.44
CA ARG A 35 -4.51 8.53 0.58
C ARG A 35 -4.21 7.53 -0.55
N GLY A 36 -2.96 7.48 -1.00
CA GLY A 36 -2.45 6.64 -2.06
C GLY A 36 -2.33 5.19 -1.59
N MET A 37 -1.65 4.42 -2.41
CA MET A 37 -1.50 2.98 -2.24
C MET A 37 -0.89 2.63 -0.88
N THR A 38 -1.57 1.74 -0.15
CA THR A 38 -1.09 1.25 1.14
C THR A 38 -0.09 0.11 0.96
N LEU A 39 0.65 -0.22 2.01
CA LEU A 39 1.63 -1.30 1.99
C LEU A 39 0.96 -2.66 1.70
N LEU A 40 -0.27 -2.86 2.19
CA LEU A 40 -1.11 -4.01 1.85
C LEU A 40 -1.39 -4.06 0.34
N ASP A 41 -1.81 -2.95 -0.27
CA ASP A 41 -2.09 -2.89 -1.71
C ASP A 41 -0.85 -3.19 -2.54
N TYR A 42 0.33 -2.74 -2.06
CA TYR A 42 1.60 -3.05 -2.72
C TYR A 42 1.97 -4.52 -2.69
N PHE A 43 1.86 -5.17 -1.53
CA PHE A 43 2.12 -6.60 -1.43
C PHE A 43 1.09 -7.41 -2.23
N ALA A 44 -0.19 -7.02 -2.21
CA ALA A 44 -1.23 -7.68 -2.99
C ALA A 44 -0.95 -7.58 -4.50
N ALA A 45 -0.58 -6.39 -5.00
CA ALA A 45 -0.23 -6.21 -6.41
C ALA A 45 0.97 -7.09 -6.83
N ARG A 46 2.00 -7.20 -5.98
CA ARG A 46 3.17 -8.05 -6.24
C ARG A 46 2.84 -9.54 -6.22
N ALA A 47 2.01 -9.98 -5.28
CA ALA A 47 1.52 -11.35 -5.23
C ALA A 47 0.70 -11.69 -6.47
N MET A 48 -0.23 -10.80 -6.85
CA MET A 48 -1.07 -10.97 -8.05
C MET A 48 -0.22 -11.03 -9.33
N GLN A 49 0.80 -10.19 -9.46
CA GLN A 49 1.72 -10.21 -10.60
C GLN A 49 2.38 -11.59 -10.78
N ALA A 50 2.83 -12.21 -9.68
CA ALA A 50 3.43 -13.53 -9.72
C ALA A 50 2.40 -14.62 -10.05
N MET A 51 1.20 -14.54 -9.48
CA MET A 51 0.12 -15.51 -9.73
C MET A 51 -0.34 -15.50 -11.20
N VAL A 52 -0.56 -14.32 -11.77
CA VAL A 52 -0.96 -14.16 -13.19
C VAL A 52 0.12 -14.68 -14.14
N ALA A 53 1.40 -14.61 -13.75
CA ALA A 53 2.50 -15.11 -14.56
C ALA A 53 2.63 -16.65 -14.57
N CYS A 54 2.17 -17.33 -13.51
CA CYS A 54 2.40 -18.76 -13.30
C CYS A 54 1.17 -19.64 -13.51
N GLU A 55 -0.04 -19.16 -13.22
CA GLU A 55 -1.27 -19.94 -13.33
C GLU A 55 -2.03 -19.61 -14.63
N PRO A 56 -2.68 -20.60 -15.27
CA PRO A 56 -3.70 -20.29 -16.27
C PRO A 56 -4.76 -19.41 -15.62
N TRP A 57 -5.26 -18.42 -16.36
CA TRP A 57 -6.13 -17.36 -15.84
C TRP A 57 -7.28 -17.96 -15.03
N GLY A 58 -7.24 -17.76 -13.71
CA GLY A 58 -8.31 -18.14 -12.79
C GLY A 58 -9.37 -17.04 -12.70
N GLU A 59 -10.47 -17.31 -11.98
CA GLU A 59 -11.47 -16.27 -11.70
C GLU A 59 -10.83 -15.09 -10.97
N GLU A 60 -11.03 -13.86 -11.48
CA GLU A 60 -10.33 -12.66 -11.04
C GLU A 60 -10.54 -12.38 -9.55
N ARG A 61 -11.75 -12.66 -9.05
CA ARG A 61 -12.10 -12.53 -7.63
C ARG A 61 -11.27 -13.47 -6.76
N THR A 62 -11.13 -14.73 -7.16
CA THR A 62 -10.30 -15.71 -6.44
C THR A 62 -8.83 -15.29 -6.42
N MET A 63 -8.31 -14.79 -7.54
CA MET A 63 -6.92 -14.32 -7.62
C MET A 63 -6.67 -13.10 -6.73
N ALA A 64 -7.58 -12.12 -6.75
CA ALA A 64 -7.51 -10.95 -5.88
C ALA A 64 -7.55 -11.35 -4.40
N SER A 65 -8.48 -12.23 -4.00
CA SER A 65 -8.58 -12.71 -2.62
C SER A 65 -7.28 -13.37 -2.16
N ARG A 66 -6.70 -14.27 -2.95
CA ARG A 66 -5.44 -14.95 -2.62
C ARG A 66 -4.28 -13.97 -2.50
N ALA A 67 -4.20 -12.99 -3.40
CA ALA A 67 -3.16 -11.97 -3.37
C ALA A 67 -3.22 -11.13 -2.08
N TYR A 68 -4.41 -10.73 -1.64
CA TYR A 68 -4.59 -10.03 -0.36
C TYR A 68 -4.25 -10.92 0.85
N SER A 69 -4.59 -12.22 0.83
CA SER A 69 -4.18 -13.14 1.90
C SER A 69 -2.65 -13.27 2.02
N ILE A 70 -1.94 -13.29 0.89
CA ILE A 70 -0.46 -13.27 0.89
C ILE A 70 0.06 -11.95 1.49
N ALA A 71 -0.55 -10.82 1.11
CA ALA A 71 -0.18 -9.51 1.61
C ALA A 71 -0.35 -9.37 3.13
N GLU A 72 -1.46 -9.88 3.67
CA GLU A 72 -1.71 -9.93 5.12
C GLU A 72 -0.65 -10.77 5.85
N ALA A 73 -0.28 -11.92 5.31
CA ALA A 73 0.77 -12.76 5.87
C ALA A 73 2.13 -12.05 5.90
N MET A 74 2.47 -11.27 4.86
CA MET A 74 3.69 -10.45 4.84
C MET A 74 3.68 -9.35 5.90
N LEU A 75 2.54 -8.68 6.12
CA LEU A 75 2.41 -7.67 7.17
C LEU A 75 2.48 -8.27 8.58
N ALA A 76 1.88 -9.44 8.79
CA ALA A 76 1.98 -10.18 10.05
C ALA A 76 3.44 -10.55 10.36
N GLU A 77 4.15 -11.12 9.39
CA GLU A 77 5.56 -11.49 9.53
C GLU A 77 6.46 -10.27 9.77
N ARG A 78 6.18 -9.13 9.13
CA ARG A 78 6.88 -7.88 9.41
C ARG A 78 6.72 -7.46 10.87
N THR A 79 5.49 -7.49 11.38
CA THR A 79 5.20 -7.12 12.78
C THR A 79 5.92 -8.04 13.77
N HIS A 80 6.13 -9.32 13.44
CA HIS A 80 6.89 -10.25 14.28
C HIS A 80 8.40 -9.99 14.33
N ARG A 81 8.96 -9.28 13.34
CA ARG A 81 10.42 -9.04 13.22
C ARG A 81 10.89 -7.70 13.77
N VAL A 82 9.97 -6.85 14.22
CA VAL A 82 10.22 -5.49 14.73
C VAL A 82 10.07 -5.49 16.24
#